data_AF-A0A933X9L5-F1
#
_entry.id   AF-A0A933X9L5-F1
#
_cell.length_a   1.000
_cell.length_b   1.000
_cell.length_c   1.000
_cell.angle_alpha   90.00
_cell.angle_beta   90.00
_cell.angle_gamma   90.00
#
_symmetry.space_group_name_H-M   'P 1'
#
loop_
_entity.id
_entity.type
_entity.pdbx_description
1 polymer ?
#
loop_
_entity_poly.entity_id
_entity_poly.type
_entity_poly.pdbx_seq_one_letter_code
_entity_poly.pdbx_strand_id
1 'polypeptide(L)'
;MEYRMKKSAKKEMKSFSYSIFHIPHSTQRGFTLIETMVAISILFIAVTGPIALMGKSTLRTYYARDEMIAINLAQEGIEAVRQKRDSNMLGGATWDTGITGGTGTSYVFNARTITLTIPGDIKVYQDTDGYYGQGAGGTTTPFKRMINIYDVSVTEKKVVSMVWQTMGTTETLHQVTDYIFKQVP
;
A
#
# COMPACT_ATOMS: atom_id res chain seq x y z
N MET A 1 15.92 30.00 -103.01
CA MET A 1 17.23 30.35 -102.42
C MET A 1 16.96 31.01 -101.08
N GLU A 2 17.00 30.20 -100.01
CA GLU A 2 18.04 30.25 -98.96
C GLU A 2 17.89 31.48 -98.07
N TYR A 3 17.26 31.37 -96.89
CA TYR A 3 17.82 30.95 -95.59
C TYR A 3 18.97 31.86 -95.10
N ARG A 4 18.76 32.57 -93.97
CA ARG A 4 19.49 32.36 -92.70
C ARG A 4 19.09 33.40 -91.64
N MET A 5 18.57 32.89 -90.52
CA MET A 5 18.46 33.62 -89.26
C MET A 5 19.84 34.00 -88.70
N LYS A 6 19.93 35.13 -88.00
CA LYS A 6 20.84 35.27 -86.86
C LYS A 6 20.05 35.58 -85.58
N LYS A 7 20.54 34.95 -84.53
CA LYS A 7 19.91 34.52 -83.28
C LYS A 7 20.38 35.43 -82.14
N SER A 8 19.63 35.37 -81.03
CA SER A 8 20.05 35.65 -79.65
C SER A 8 19.90 37.11 -79.18
N ALA A 9 19.33 37.43 -78.01
CA ALA A 9 19.06 36.61 -76.83
C ALA A 9 17.88 37.19 -76.03
N LYS A 10 16.88 36.38 -75.67
CA LYS A 10 15.98 36.70 -74.56
C LYS A 10 16.09 35.56 -73.55
N LYS A 11 16.73 35.89 -72.42
CA LYS A 11 16.95 35.00 -71.29
C LYS A 11 15.60 34.63 -70.69
N GLU A 12 15.13 33.43 -70.98
CA GLU A 12 13.92 32.89 -70.34
C GLU A 12 14.22 32.63 -68.86
N MET A 13 13.63 33.45 -68.00
CA MET A 13 13.61 33.22 -66.57
C MET A 13 12.59 32.11 -66.28
N LYS A 14 13.06 30.87 -66.19
CA LYS A 14 12.23 29.75 -65.73
C LYS A 14 11.88 29.98 -64.26
N SER A 15 10.64 30.41 -64.01
CA SER A 15 10.02 30.39 -62.69
C SER A 15 9.90 28.92 -62.24
N PHE A 16 10.84 28.47 -61.42
CA PHE A 16 10.81 27.15 -60.81
C PHE A 16 9.93 27.22 -59.55
N SER A 17 8.62 27.12 -59.74
CA SER A 17 7.68 26.88 -58.64
C SER A 17 7.20 25.44 -58.72
N TYR A 18 8.02 24.52 -58.21
CA TYR A 18 7.57 23.16 -57.93
C TYR A 18 7.41 23.04 -56.42
N SER A 19 6.17 23.19 -55.95
CA SER A 19 5.78 22.71 -54.64
C SER A 19 5.97 21.20 -54.61
N ILE A 20 6.97 20.72 -53.88
CA ILE A 20 7.34 19.30 -53.75
C ILE A 20 6.30 18.50 -52.93
N PHE A 21 5.38 19.18 -52.23
CA PHE A 21 4.31 18.54 -51.47
C PHE A 21 2.94 18.98 -52.01
N HIS A 22 2.46 18.25 -53.02
CA HIS A 22 1.04 18.26 -53.37
C HIS A 22 0.33 17.32 -52.39
N ILE A 23 -0.14 17.84 -51.25
CA ILE A 23 -1.03 17.08 -50.36
C ILE A 23 -2.42 17.15 -51.02
N PRO A 24 -2.94 16.06 -51.62
CA PRO A 24 -4.29 16.09 -52.17
C PRO A 24 -5.25 16.34 -51.02
N HIS A 25 -5.93 17.49 -51.02
CA HIS A 25 -6.99 17.76 -50.07
C HIS A 25 -8.24 16.99 -50.53
N SER A 26 -8.30 15.71 -50.14
CA SER A 26 -9.52 14.92 -50.24
C SER A 26 -10.56 15.55 -49.32
N THR A 27 -11.62 16.13 -49.89
CA THR A 27 -12.81 16.49 -49.12
C THR A 27 -13.56 15.19 -48.82
N GLN A 28 -13.12 14.42 -47.81
CA GLN A 28 -13.88 13.29 -47.28
C GLN A 28 -15.12 13.84 -46.58
N ARG A 29 -16.21 13.97 -47.34
CA ARG A 29 -17.52 14.34 -46.82
C ARG A 29 -18.25 13.07 -46.42
N GLY A 30 -18.34 12.85 -45.11
CA GLY A 30 -19.30 11.94 -44.49
C GLY A 30 -18.67 11.04 -43.44
N PHE A 31 -18.98 11.30 -42.17
CA PHE A 31 -19.03 10.26 -41.15
C PHE A 31 -19.89 9.12 -41.72
N THR A 32 -19.28 8.01 -42.10
CA THR A 32 -20.07 6.85 -42.48
C THR A 32 -20.56 6.17 -41.19
N LEU A 33 -21.82 5.72 -41.17
CA LEU A 33 -22.38 5.02 -40.00
C LEU A 33 -21.54 3.77 -39.65
N ILE A 34 -20.89 3.17 -40.64
CA ILE A 34 -19.98 2.03 -40.43
C ILE A 34 -18.67 2.44 -39.75
N GLU A 35 -18.13 3.62 -40.04
CA GLU A 35 -16.92 4.15 -39.39
C GLU A 35 -17.17 4.44 -37.90
N THR A 36 -18.33 5.00 -37.54
CA THR A 36 -18.67 5.19 -36.12
C THR A 36 -18.89 3.86 -35.40
N MET A 37 -19.51 2.87 -36.05
CA MET A 37 -19.67 1.54 -35.46
C MET A 37 -18.32 0.85 -35.22
N VAL A 38 -17.40 0.93 -36.19
CA VAL A 38 -16.05 0.38 -36.04
C VAL A 38 -15.27 1.15 -34.97
N ALA A 39 -15.35 2.48 -34.95
CA ALA A 39 -14.68 3.31 -33.94
C ALA A 39 -15.16 3.00 -32.51
N ILE A 40 -16.48 2.87 -32.30
CA ILE A 40 -17.06 2.49 -31.00
C ILE A 40 -16.63 1.07 -30.60
N SER A 41 -16.54 0.14 -31.56
CA SER A 41 -16.08 -1.22 -31.30
C SER A 41 -14.63 -1.25 -30.81
N ILE A 42 -13.74 -0.50 -31.47
CA ILE A 42 -12.33 -0.34 -31.06
C ILE A 42 -12.25 0.35 -29.68
N LEU A 43 -13.08 1.37 -29.44
CA LEU A 43 -13.15 2.06 -28.16
C LEU A 43 -13.52 1.11 -27.01
N PHE A 44 -14.51 0.22 -27.20
CA PHE A 44 -14.87 -0.75 -26.17
C PHE A 44 -13.72 -1.68 -25.81
N ILE A 45 -13.00 -2.20 -26.80
CA ILE A 45 -11.83 -3.05 -26.57
C ILE A 45 -10.74 -2.26 -25.82
N ALA A 46 -10.50 -1.02 -26.22
CA ALA A 46 -9.50 -0.14 -25.61
C ALA A 46 -9.80 0.21 -24.15
N VAL A 47 -11.07 0.44 -23.79
CA VAL A 47 -11.49 0.88 -22.46
C VAL A 47 -11.65 -0.29 -21.47
N THR A 48 -11.94 -1.49 -21.95
CA THR A 48 -12.16 -2.67 -21.07
C THR A 48 -10.93 -3.04 -20.24
N GLY A 49 -9.73 -2.97 -20.83
CA GLY A 49 -8.47 -3.29 -20.14
C GLY A 49 -8.20 -2.39 -18.92
N PRO A 50 -8.20 -1.05 -19.10
CA PRO A 50 -8.05 -0.09 -18.00
C PRO A 50 -9.09 -0.27 -16.87
N ILE A 51 -10.37 -0.48 -17.22
CA ILE A 51 -11.44 -0.68 -16.21
C ILE A 51 -11.16 -1.92 -15.36
N ALA A 52 -10.79 -3.04 -15.99
CA ALA A 52 -10.48 -4.27 -15.27
C ALA A 52 -9.27 -4.11 -14.32
N LEU A 53 -8.27 -3.32 -14.72
CA LEU A 53 -7.11 -3.01 -13.88
C LEU A 53 -7.49 -2.14 -12.68
N MET A 54 -8.34 -1.14 -12.88
CA MET A 54 -8.82 -0.26 -11.79
C MET A 54 -9.48 -1.04 -10.67
N GLY A 55 -10.36 -2.00 -11.00
CA GLY A 55 -11.01 -2.85 -9.99
C GLY A 55 -10.01 -3.64 -9.14
N LYS A 56 -8.98 -4.21 -9.77
CA LYS A 56 -7.91 -4.94 -9.06
C LYS A 56 -7.01 -4.00 -8.24
N SER A 57 -6.75 -2.80 -8.74
CA SER A 57 -5.92 -1.80 -8.05
C SER A 57 -6.54 -1.39 -6.73
N THR A 58 -7.85 -1.11 -6.72
CA THR A 58 -8.57 -0.68 -5.51
C THR A 58 -8.50 -1.73 -4.40
N LEU A 59 -8.71 -3.01 -4.73
CA LEU A 59 -8.60 -4.11 -3.77
C LEU A 59 -7.18 -4.22 -3.20
N ARG A 60 -6.15 -4.07 -4.04
CA ARG A 60 -4.75 -4.08 -3.59
C ARG A 60 -4.42 -2.90 -2.68
N THR A 61 -4.98 -1.72 -2.95
CA THR A 61 -4.80 -0.54 -2.08
C THR A 61 -5.38 -0.78 -0.69
N TYR A 62 -6.58 -1.36 -0.60
CA TYR A 62 -7.16 -1.72 0.71
C TYR A 62 -6.31 -2.75 1.44
N TYR A 63 -5.86 -3.79 0.73
CA TYR A 63 -4.98 -4.80 1.31
C TYR A 63 -3.67 -4.19 1.85
N ALA A 64 -2.98 -3.38 1.04
CA ALA A 64 -1.74 -2.74 1.44
C ALA A 64 -1.94 -1.77 2.62
N ARG A 65 -3.07 -1.05 2.67
CA ARG A 65 -3.43 -0.21 3.83
C ARG A 65 -3.56 -1.06 5.09
N ASP A 66 -4.32 -2.14 5.03
CA ASP A 66 -4.58 -2.99 6.20
C ASP A 66 -3.32 -3.73 6.66
N GLU A 67 -2.46 -4.13 5.72
CA GLU A 67 -1.13 -4.69 6.00
C GLU A 67 -0.24 -3.69 6.75
N MET A 68 -0.19 -2.42 6.31
CA MET A 68 0.54 -1.37 7.03
C MET A 68 -0.01 -1.13 8.44
N ILE A 69 -1.33 -1.18 8.61
CA ILE A 69 -1.96 -1.08 9.94
C ILE A 69 -1.55 -2.28 10.80
N ALA A 70 -1.61 -3.50 10.28
CA ALA A 70 -1.23 -4.70 11.03
C ALA A 70 0.25 -4.67 11.47
N ILE A 71 1.15 -4.22 10.59
CA ILE A 71 2.57 -4.06 10.90
C ILE A 71 2.78 -3.00 11.99
N ASN A 72 2.10 -1.85 11.90
CA ASN A 72 2.18 -0.80 12.91
C ASN A 72 1.65 -1.27 14.27
N LEU A 73 0.53 -2.01 14.29
CA LEU A 73 0.00 -2.62 15.50
C LEU A 73 0.97 -3.64 16.12
N ALA A 74 1.69 -4.39 15.28
CA ALA A 74 2.69 -5.33 15.75
C ALA A 74 3.88 -4.59 16.38
N GLN A 75 4.37 -3.52 15.75
CA GLN A 75 5.44 -2.66 16.29
C GLN A 75 5.02 -1.98 17.61
N GLU A 76 3.80 -1.43 17.66
CA GLU A 76 3.22 -0.85 18.89
C GLU A 76 3.26 -1.85 20.05
N GLY A 77 2.96 -3.12 19.79
CA GLY A 77 3.06 -4.17 20.80
C GLY A 77 4.47 -4.36 21.37
N ILE A 78 5.54 -4.19 20.56
CA ILE A 78 6.92 -4.22 21.06
C ILE A 78 7.22 -2.97 21.88
N GLU A 79 6.84 -1.79 21.39
CA GLU A 79 7.04 -0.53 22.10
C GLU A 79 6.33 -0.51 23.45
N ALA A 80 5.14 -1.09 23.53
CA ALA A 80 4.40 -1.27 24.76
C ALA A 80 5.18 -2.05 25.82
N VAL A 81 5.83 -3.14 25.42
CA VAL A 81 6.64 -3.95 26.34
C VAL A 81 7.90 -3.19 26.76
N ARG A 82 8.55 -2.46 25.85
CA ARG A 82 9.68 -1.58 26.21
C ARG A 82 9.25 -0.48 27.19
N GLN A 83 8.13 0.17 26.92
CA GLN A 83 7.58 1.20 27.79
C GLN A 83 7.26 0.64 29.18
N LYS A 84 6.70 -0.58 29.26
CA LYS A 84 6.44 -1.25 30.53
C LYS A 84 7.75 -1.50 31.29
N ARG A 85 8.80 -1.99 30.61
CA ARG A 85 10.13 -2.18 31.20
C ARG A 85 10.67 -0.87 31.76
N ASP A 86 10.69 0.16 30.93
CA ASP A 86 11.28 1.45 31.28
C ASP A 86 10.52 2.09 32.45
N SER A 87 9.18 1.95 32.46
CA SER A 87 8.34 2.37 33.58
C SER A 87 8.66 1.61 34.87
N ASN A 88 8.92 0.30 34.80
CA ASN A 88 9.32 -0.49 35.96
C ASN A 88 10.67 -0.02 36.51
N MET A 89 11.64 0.26 35.63
CA MET A 89 12.97 0.74 36.02
C MET A 89 12.92 2.12 36.67
N LEU A 90 12.16 3.06 36.08
CA LEU A 90 11.95 4.39 36.65
C LEU A 90 11.18 4.35 37.98
N GLY A 91 10.29 3.37 38.15
CA GLY A 91 9.51 3.16 39.37
C GLY A 91 10.24 2.40 40.49
N GLY A 92 11.50 1.99 40.28
CA GLY A 92 12.28 1.21 41.26
C GLY A 92 11.84 -0.25 41.43
N ALA A 93 10.98 -0.76 40.55
CA ALA A 93 10.59 -2.17 40.51
C ALA A 93 11.63 -3.03 39.77
N THR A 94 11.46 -4.35 39.76
CA THR A 94 12.27 -5.19 38.85
C THR A 94 11.90 -4.86 37.41
N TRP A 95 12.91 -4.77 36.53
CA TRP A 95 12.73 -4.35 35.13
C TRP A 95 11.63 -5.14 34.38
N ASP A 96 11.43 -6.41 34.76
CA ASP A 96 10.50 -7.33 34.15
C ASP A 96 9.18 -7.53 34.92
N THR A 97 8.87 -6.68 35.89
CA THR A 97 7.57 -6.74 36.60
C THR A 97 6.40 -6.65 35.61
N GLY A 98 5.59 -7.70 35.51
CA GLY A 98 4.48 -7.79 34.55
C GLY A 98 4.89 -8.09 33.10
N ILE A 99 6.15 -8.47 32.89
CA ILE A 99 6.72 -8.90 31.60
C ILE A 99 7.27 -10.32 31.78
N THR A 100 6.43 -11.27 32.18
CA THR A 100 6.89 -12.63 32.47
C THR A 100 6.89 -13.48 31.20
N GLY A 101 8.00 -14.15 30.93
CA GLY A 101 8.04 -15.16 29.89
C GLY A 101 7.41 -16.46 30.35
N GLY A 102 7.00 -17.30 29.40
CA GLY A 102 6.50 -18.64 29.72
C GLY A 102 5.92 -19.35 28.51
N THR A 103 6.03 -20.68 28.49
CA THR A 103 5.37 -21.49 27.48
C THR A 103 3.86 -21.31 27.57
N GLY A 104 3.25 -20.74 26.53
CA GLY A 104 1.81 -20.48 26.49
C GLY A 104 1.37 -19.15 27.13
N THR A 105 2.30 -18.28 27.50
CA THR A 105 1.96 -16.95 28.00
C THR A 105 1.73 -15.99 26.83
N SER A 106 0.47 -15.61 26.64
CA SER A 106 0.00 -14.80 25.52
C SER A 106 -0.77 -13.58 26.02
N TYR A 107 -0.12 -12.42 25.94
CA TYR A 107 -0.66 -11.18 26.45
C TYR A 107 -1.55 -10.47 25.44
N VAL A 108 -2.61 -9.89 25.97
CA VAL A 108 -3.39 -8.82 25.35
C VAL A 108 -2.87 -7.49 25.89
N PHE A 109 -2.77 -6.52 25.00
CA PHE A 109 -2.25 -5.20 25.30
C PHE A 109 -3.39 -4.18 25.37
N ASN A 110 -3.43 -3.40 26.45
CA ASN A 110 -4.24 -2.20 26.52
C ASN A 110 -3.34 -0.95 26.35
N ALA A 111 -3.48 -0.26 25.22
CA ALA A 111 -2.69 0.92 24.88
C ALA A 111 -2.93 2.11 25.82
N ARG A 112 -4.12 2.21 26.41
CA ARG A 112 -4.50 3.34 27.27
C ARG A 112 -3.95 3.21 28.69
N THR A 113 -3.85 1.98 29.20
CA THR A 113 -3.35 1.71 30.56
C THR A 113 -1.94 1.12 30.57
N ILE A 114 -1.36 0.87 29.40
CA ILE A 114 -0.05 0.23 29.20
C ILE A 114 0.06 -1.05 30.04
N THR A 115 -1.01 -1.86 29.96
CA THR A 115 -1.14 -3.08 30.74
C THR A 115 -1.11 -4.29 29.81
N LEU A 116 -0.35 -5.30 30.22
CA LEU A 116 -0.30 -6.62 29.60
C LEU A 116 -1.16 -7.55 30.47
N THR A 117 -2.20 -8.14 29.88
CA THR A 117 -3.18 -8.98 30.58
C THR A 117 -3.25 -10.37 29.94
N ILE A 118 -3.42 -11.42 30.76
CA ILE A 118 -3.48 -12.83 30.33
C ILE A 118 -4.70 -13.54 30.96
N PRO A 119 -5.45 -14.36 30.19
CA PRO A 119 -5.77 -14.16 28.77
C PRO A 119 -6.80 -13.03 28.61
N GLY A 120 -6.82 -12.37 27.46
CA GLY A 120 -7.80 -11.32 27.15
C GLY A 120 -8.45 -11.52 25.78
N ASP A 121 -9.39 -10.64 25.42
CA ASP A 121 -9.91 -10.59 24.05
C ASP A 121 -8.80 -10.14 23.08
N ILE A 122 -8.45 -11.02 22.15
CA ILE A 122 -7.41 -10.76 21.15
C ILE A 122 -7.91 -9.87 20.01
N LYS A 123 -9.23 -9.67 19.89
CA LYS A 123 -9.81 -8.80 18.86
C LYS A 123 -9.40 -7.36 19.07
N VAL A 124 -9.09 -6.70 17.96
CA VAL A 124 -8.82 -5.27 17.93
C VAL A 124 -10.09 -4.54 17.51
N TYR A 125 -10.41 -3.48 18.23
CA TYR A 125 -11.51 -2.58 17.96
C TYR A 125 -10.94 -1.19 17.64
N GLN A 126 -11.65 -0.44 16.83
CA GLN A 126 -11.34 0.96 16.56
C GLN A 126 -12.35 1.85 17.28
N ASP A 127 -11.86 2.83 18.04
CA ASP A 127 -12.72 3.81 18.71
C ASP A 127 -13.15 4.95 17.77
N THR A 128 -13.92 5.90 18.30
CA THR A 128 -14.43 7.06 17.54
C THR A 128 -13.34 8.03 17.09
N ASP A 129 -12.20 8.05 17.79
CA ASP A 129 -11.06 8.91 17.48
C ASP A 129 -10.08 8.24 16.50
N GLY A 130 -10.36 6.99 16.12
CA GLY A 130 -9.59 6.21 15.16
C GLY A 130 -8.48 5.37 15.79
N TYR A 131 -8.35 5.31 17.11
CA TYR A 131 -7.36 4.49 17.79
C TYR A 131 -7.75 3.02 17.80
N TYR A 132 -6.73 2.18 17.64
CA TYR A 132 -6.86 0.73 17.69
C TYR A 132 -6.54 0.22 19.10
N GLY A 133 -7.43 -0.56 19.69
CA GLY A 133 -7.27 -1.08 21.04
C GLY A 133 -7.92 -2.44 21.22
N GLN A 134 -7.54 -3.11 22.32
CA GLN A 134 -8.16 -4.37 22.73
C GLN A 134 -9.04 -4.11 23.95
N GLY A 135 -10.29 -4.57 23.89
CA GLY A 135 -11.33 -4.28 24.87
C GLY A 135 -12.66 -3.98 24.18
N ALA A 136 -13.75 -4.53 24.70
CA ALA A 136 -15.08 -4.33 24.12
C ALA A 136 -15.49 -2.85 24.20
N GLY A 137 -15.94 -2.26 23.08
CA GLY A 137 -16.47 -0.89 23.07
C GLY A 137 -16.31 -0.11 21.76
N GLY A 138 -15.47 -0.58 20.83
CA GLY A 138 -15.27 0.06 19.52
C GLY A 138 -15.90 -0.69 18.34
N THR A 139 -15.72 -0.15 17.15
CA THR A 139 -16.08 -0.83 15.90
C THR A 139 -15.13 -2.00 15.66
N THR A 140 -15.68 -3.17 15.32
CA THR A 140 -14.88 -4.37 15.06
C THR A 140 -13.97 -4.15 13.86
N THR A 141 -12.69 -4.49 14.01
CA THR A 141 -11.71 -4.44 12.92
C THR A 141 -11.42 -5.85 12.39
N PRO A 142 -10.79 -6.01 11.21
CA PRO A 142 -10.32 -7.31 10.73
C PRO A 142 -9.10 -7.85 11.49
N PHE A 143 -8.62 -7.15 12.52
CA PHE A 143 -7.37 -7.48 13.21
C PHE A 143 -7.60 -8.21 14.53
N LYS A 144 -6.74 -9.19 14.80
CA LYS A 144 -6.51 -9.78 16.13
C LYS A 144 -5.05 -9.55 16.48
N ARG A 145 -4.73 -9.26 17.75
CA ARG A 145 -3.34 -9.09 18.18
C ARG A 145 -3.03 -9.83 19.48
N MET A 146 -1.78 -10.25 19.63
CA MET A 146 -1.27 -10.97 20.80
C MET A 146 0.22 -10.72 20.94
N ILE A 147 0.72 -10.70 22.17
CA ILE A 147 2.15 -10.59 22.46
C ILE A 147 2.59 -11.84 23.22
N ASN A 148 3.52 -12.59 22.66
CA ASN A 148 4.15 -13.71 23.33
C ASN A 148 5.51 -13.27 23.87
N ILE A 149 5.81 -13.65 25.11
CA ILE A 149 7.07 -13.33 25.77
C ILE A 149 7.73 -14.63 26.19
N TYR A 150 9.01 -14.77 25.90
CA TYR A 150 9.82 -15.92 26.25
C TYR A 150 11.01 -15.47 27.09
N ASP A 151 11.24 -16.15 28.20
CA ASP A 151 12.44 -15.94 28.99
C ASP A 151 13.63 -16.55 28.26
N VAL A 152 14.66 -15.74 27.99
CA VAL A 152 15.91 -16.18 27.36
C VAL A 152 17.00 -16.32 28.42
N SER A 153 17.10 -15.33 29.30
CA SER A 153 17.95 -15.35 30.49
C SER A 153 17.36 -14.48 31.60
N VAL A 154 18.05 -14.35 32.73
CA VAL A 154 17.64 -13.45 33.82
C VAL A 154 17.70 -11.96 33.44
N THR A 155 18.40 -11.61 32.35
CA THR A 155 18.56 -10.23 31.87
C THR A 155 18.01 -10.01 30.46
N GLU A 156 17.40 -11.02 29.85
CA GLU A 156 16.97 -10.97 28.46
C GLU A 156 15.64 -11.71 28.27
N LYS A 157 14.73 -11.07 27.54
CA LYS A 157 13.49 -11.70 27.10
C LYS A 157 13.28 -11.47 25.62
N LYS A 158 12.74 -12.48 24.95
CA LYS A 158 12.30 -12.40 23.57
C LYS A 158 10.82 -12.04 23.56
N VAL A 159 10.47 -11.00 22.81
CA VAL A 159 9.09 -10.53 22.64
C VAL A 159 8.69 -10.76 21.20
N VAL A 160 7.55 -11.41 21.00
CA VAL A 160 6.96 -11.66 19.67
C VAL A 160 5.57 -11.04 19.67
N SER A 161 5.42 -9.92 18.98
CA SER A 161 4.14 -9.28 18.74
C SER A 161 3.53 -9.83 17.45
N MET A 162 2.32 -10.36 17.54
CA MET A 162 1.64 -11.09 16.48
C MET A 162 0.32 -10.39 16.18
N VAL A 163 0.07 -10.09 14.91
CA VAL A 163 -1.16 -9.48 14.43
C VAL A 163 -1.70 -10.31 13.27
N TRP A 164 -2.90 -10.83 13.42
CA TRP A 164 -3.62 -11.52 12.37
C TRP A 164 -4.58 -10.56 11.69
N GLN A 165 -4.54 -10.53 10.36
CA GLN A 165 -5.46 -9.78 9.51
C GLN A 165 -6.36 -10.77 8.79
N THR A 166 -7.68 -10.63 8.96
CA THR A 166 -8.68 -11.45 8.28
C THR A 166 -9.27 -10.71 7.07
N MET A 167 -9.23 -11.34 5.90
CA MET A 167 -9.91 -10.87 4.69
C MET A 167 -10.74 -12.00 4.09
N GLY A 168 -12.07 -11.90 4.19
CA GLY A 168 -12.98 -13.00 3.84
C GLY A 168 -12.72 -14.22 4.73
N THR A 169 -12.27 -15.32 4.13
CA THR A 169 -11.89 -16.55 4.84
C THR A 169 -10.39 -16.71 5.05
N THR A 170 -9.57 -15.80 4.50
CA THR A 170 -8.10 -15.87 4.60
C THR A 170 -7.64 -15.07 5.81
N GLU A 171 -6.73 -15.67 6.58
CA GLU A 171 -6.07 -15.01 7.71
C GLU A 171 -4.57 -14.95 7.43
N THR A 172 -3.99 -13.75 7.47
CA THR A 172 -2.55 -13.52 7.30
C THR A 172 -1.96 -13.09 8.64
N LEU A 173 -0.85 -13.73 9.04
CA LEU A 173 -0.12 -13.38 10.24
C LEU A 173 1.04 -12.44 9.91
N HIS A 174 1.06 -11.28 10.55
CA HIS A 174 2.16 -10.35 10.60
C HIS A 174 2.81 -10.43 11.98
N GLN A 175 4.13 -10.61 12.02
CA GLN A 175 4.84 -10.75 13.29
C GLN A 175 6.08 -9.86 13.34
N VAL A 176 6.28 -9.23 14.49
CA VAL A 176 7.49 -8.46 14.80
C VAL A 176 8.11 -9.11 16.03
N THR A 177 9.41 -9.40 15.95
CA THR A 177 10.18 -9.99 17.05
C THR A 177 11.26 -9.02 17.48
N ASP A 178 11.42 -8.87 18.78
CA ASP A 178 12.49 -8.08 19.37
C ASP A 178 13.00 -8.74 20.66
N TYR A 179 14.19 -8.33 21.08
CA TYR A 179 14.80 -8.74 22.34
C TYR A 179 14.88 -7.54 23.27
N ILE A 180 14.32 -7.70 24.47
CA ILE A 180 14.40 -6.69 25.52
C ILE A 180 15.41 -7.14 26.57
N PHE A 181 16.21 -6.18 27.01
CA PHE A 181 17.29 -6.42 27.97
C PHE A 181 17.04 -5.63 29.25
N LYS A 182 17.51 -6.20 30.36
CA LYS A 182 17.73 -5.46 31.61
C LYS A 182 18.77 -4.38 31.34
N GLN A 183 18.37 -3.12 31.43
CA GLN A 183 19.33 -2.03 31.36
C GLN A 183 20.07 -1.95 32.70
N VAL A 184 21.38 -1.75 32.63
CA VAL A 184 22.19 -1.47 33.81
C VAL A 184 22.06 0.03 34.07
N PRO A 185 21.74 0.46 35.30
CA PRO A 185 21.66 1.88 35.65
C PRO A 185 23.00 2.60 35.48
#